data_AF-A0AAU7V270-F1
#
_entry.id   AF-A0AAU7V270-F1
#
_cell.length_a   1.000
_cell.length_b   1.000
_cell.length_c   1.000
_cell.angle_alpha   90.00
_cell.angle_beta   90.00
_cell.angle_gamma   90.00
#
_symmetry.space_group_name_H-M   'P 1'
#
loop_
_entity.id
_entity.type
_entity.pdbx_description
1 polymer ?
#
loop_
_entity_poly.entity_id
_entity_poly.type
_entity_poly.pdbx_seq_one_letter_code
_entity_poly.pdbx_strand_id
1 'polypeptide(L)'
;MLTALWYGLGTAVPLFLGAAIGLLYNLPRPVLAGLMAFGAGAMVAAVSTELFAPAFADQGLWAAGGALMLGTVVYVVADRVIENMLGPAALGWALMLGALLDGVPENAALGTTLAAGSGGIVLLVAVAVGNIPEAVAGAASMRSALSHRSALLIWGVTAVLLVAVVVVVTAFADSLPEAGIPLIQAFAGGATIAVIADSLMPEAYREGGWWVGICTSLGFLVAFALGA
;
A
#
# COMPACT_ATOMS: atom_id res chain seq x y z
N MET A 1 -24.20 0.64 2.43
CA MET A 1 -23.45 -0.03 3.53
C MET A 1 -23.00 -1.44 3.18
N LEU A 2 -23.88 -2.36 2.77
CA LEU A 2 -23.46 -3.71 2.35
C LEU A 2 -22.47 -3.69 1.16
N THR A 3 -22.67 -2.81 0.18
CA THR A 3 -21.73 -2.61 -0.94
C THR A 3 -20.35 -2.17 -0.45
N ALA A 4 -20.26 -1.22 0.48
CA ALA A 4 -18.99 -0.77 1.05
C ALA A 4 -18.24 -1.90 1.76
N LEU A 5 -18.96 -2.78 2.46
CA LEU A 5 -18.36 -3.97 3.07
C LEU A 5 -17.77 -4.90 2.02
N TRP A 6 -18.50 -5.19 0.93
CA TRP A 6 -17.99 -6.06 -0.14
C TRP A 6 -16.77 -5.49 -0.84
N TYR A 7 -16.76 -4.18 -1.08
CA TYR A 7 -15.63 -3.48 -1.68
C TYR A 7 -14.43 -3.43 -0.73
N GLY A 8 -14.64 -3.14 0.55
CA GLY A 8 -13.56 -3.23 1.55
C GLY A 8 -13.01 -4.65 1.68
N LEU A 9 -13.87 -5.68 1.63
CA LEU A 9 -13.39 -7.07 1.58
C LEU A 9 -12.59 -7.34 0.31
N GLY A 10 -12.96 -6.73 -0.82
CA GLY A 10 -12.22 -6.88 -2.07
C GLY A 10 -10.81 -6.27 -2.04
N THR A 11 -10.54 -5.24 -1.23
CA THR A 11 -9.18 -4.70 -1.03
C THR A 11 -8.39 -5.52 0.01
N ALA A 12 -9.09 -6.00 1.05
CA ALA A 12 -8.49 -6.65 2.21
C ALA A 12 -8.18 -8.14 2.02
N VAL A 13 -8.99 -8.87 1.25
CA VAL A 13 -8.76 -10.29 0.95
C VAL A 13 -7.45 -10.50 0.18
N PRO A 14 -7.13 -9.75 -0.89
CA PRO A 14 -5.84 -9.83 -1.57
C PRO A 14 -4.65 -9.61 -0.63
N LEU A 15 -4.74 -8.61 0.26
CA LEU A 15 -3.72 -8.35 1.28
C LEU A 15 -3.53 -9.55 2.20
N PHE A 16 -4.62 -10.09 2.75
CA PHE A 16 -4.56 -11.23 3.66
C PHE A 16 -4.07 -12.51 2.97
N LEU A 17 -4.51 -12.77 1.74
CA LEU A 17 -4.06 -13.90 0.93
C LEU A 17 -2.58 -13.77 0.57
N GLY A 18 -2.12 -12.57 0.20
CA GLY A 18 -0.71 -12.29 -0.03
C GLY A 18 0.12 -12.59 1.21
N ALA A 19 -0.33 -12.13 2.39
CA ALA A 19 0.34 -12.43 3.65
C ALA A 19 0.35 -13.94 3.96
N ALA A 20 -0.75 -14.64 3.72
CA ALA A 20 -0.82 -16.09 3.89
C ALA A 20 0.15 -16.82 2.95
N ILE A 21 0.24 -16.41 1.68
CA ILE A 21 1.20 -16.96 0.72
C ILE A 21 2.63 -16.69 1.21
N GLY A 22 2.89 -15.45 1.59
CA GLY A 22 4.15 -14.98 2.16
C GLY A 22 4.52 -15.66 3.48
N LEU A 23 3.61 -16.35 4.16
CA LEU A 23 3.87 -17.12 5.39
C LEU A 23 3.87 -18.64 5.18
N LEU A 24 3.10 -19.18 4.25
CA LEU A 24 2.99 -20.62 4.03
C LEU A 24 4.00 -21.17 3.00
N TYR A 25 4.38 -20.36 2.00
CA TYR A 25 5.26 -20.82 0.91
C TYR A 25 6.67 -20.23 1.00
N ASN A 26 7.69 -21.07 1.09
CA ASN A 26 9.10 -20.64 0.98
C ASN A 26 9.44 -20.30 -0.47
N LEU A 27 9.11 -19.07 -0.87
CA LEU A 27 9.45 -18.55 -2.19
C LEU A 27 10.98 -18.39 -2.30
N PRO A 28 11.59 -18.81 -3.44
CA PRO A 28 12.98 -18.51 -3.70
C PRO A 28 13.24 -17.00 -3.63
N ARG A 29 14.39 -16.60 -3.06
CA ARG A 29 14.73 -15.18 -2.89
C ARG A 29 14.64 -14.36 -4.19
N PRO A 30 15.07 -14.88 -5.35
CA PRO A 30 14.85 -14.18 -6.62
C PRO A 30 13.36 -13.93 -6.87
N VAL A 31 12.48 -14.92 -6.70
CA VAL A 31 11.02 -14.74 -6.93
C VAL A 31 10.45 -13.66 -6.01
N LEU A 32 10.84 -13.64 -4.74
CA LEU A 32 10.43 -12.60 -3.80
C LEU A 32 10.90 -11.21 -4.26
N ALA A 33 12.16 -11.10 -4.68
CA ALA A 33 12.71 -9.87 -5.23
C ALA A 33 11.94 -9.37 -6.46
N GLY A 34 11.53 -10.29 -7.32
CA GLY A 34 10.71 -9.97 -8.50
C GLY A 34 9.33 -9.43 -8.14
N LEU A 35 8.68 -10.03 -7.13
CA LEU A 35 7.41 -9.54 -6.62
C LEU A 35 7.56 -8.16 -5.98
N MET A 36 8.60 -7.94 -5.15
CA MET A 36 8.88 -6.63 -4.56
C MET A 36 9.17 -5.57 -5.62
N ALA A 37 9.98 -5.91 -6.63
CA ALA A 37 10.30 -5.02 -7.75
C ALA A 37 9.05 -4.66 -8.56
N PHE A 38 8.21 -5.64 -8.85
CA PHE A 38 6.92 -5.46 -9.53
C PHE A 38 5.98 -4.57 -8.70
N GLY A 39 5.82 -4.84 -7.40
CA GLY A 39 5.02 -4.03 -6.49
C GLY A 39 5.51 -2.58 -6.44
N ALA A 40 6.83 -2.37 -6.33
CA ALA A 40 7.41 -1.03 -6.33
C ALA A 40 7.13 -0.28 -7.65
N GLY A 41 7.19 -0.96 -8.79
CA GLY A 41 6.80 -0.37 -10.07
C GLY A 41 5.33 0.01 -10.14
N ALA A 42 4.44 -0.86 -9.66
CA ALA A 42 3.02 -0.59 -9.57
C ALA A 42 2.71 0.61 -8.67
N MET A 43 3.37 0.70 -7.51
CA MET A 43 3.25 1.82 -6.59
C MET A 43 3.76 3.14 -7.20
N VAL A 44 4.82 3.15 -8.00
CA VAL A 44 5.25 4.36 -8.73
C VAL A 44 4.14 4.88 -9.65
N ALA A 45 3.44 3.98 -10.34
CA ALA A 45 2.29 4.36 -11.16
C ALA A 45 1.16 4.94 -10.30
N ALA A 46 0.74 4.21 -9.25
CA ALA A 46 -0.33 4.63 -8.34
C ALA A 46 -0.06 6.00 -7.68
N VAL A 47 1.15 6.21 -7.16
CA VAL A 47 1.57 7.50 -6.60
C VAL A 47 1.40 8.63 -7.62
N SER A 48 1.78 8.36 -8.87
CA SER A 48 1.77 9.37 -9.93
C SER A 48 0.38 9.67 -10.45
N THR A 49 -0.49 8.67 -10.62
CA THR A 49 -1.77 8.81 -11.32
C THR A 49 -2.98 8.87 -10.40
N GLU A 50 -2.95 8.16 -9.27
CA GLU A 50 -4.11 7.96 -8.39
C GLU A 50 -4.00 8.70 -7.05
N LEU A 51 -2.78 8.95 -6.57
CA LEU A 51 -2.55 9.61 -5.29
C LEU A 51 -2.20 11.08 -5.44
N PHE A 52 -1.02 11.40 -6.00
CA PHE A 52 -0.51 12.77 -5.97
C PHE A 52 -1.06 13.65 -7.08
N ALA A 53 -1.21 13.16 -8.32
CA ALA A 53 -1.72 14.01 -9.41
C ALA A 53 -3.14 14.54 -9.17
N PRO A 54 -4.13 13.72 -8.75
CA PRO A 54 -5.46 14.24 -8.41
C PRO A 54 -5.40 15.23 -7.26
N ALA A 55 -4.62 14.93 -6.21
CA ALA A 55 -4.47 15.81 -5.07
C ALA A 55 -3.82 17.16 -5.42
N PHE A 56 -2.83 17.14 -6.31
CA PHE A 56 -2.17 18.33 -6.81
C PHE A 56 -3.10 19.18 -7.67
N ALA A 57 -3.92 18.54 -8.50
CA ALA A 57 -4.91 19.24 -9.32
C ALA A 57 -5.97 19.95 -8.45
N ASP A 58 -6.43 19.30 -7.38
CA ASP A 58 -7.47 19.82 -6.51
C ASP A 58 -6.97 20.83 -5.46
N GLN A 59 -5.81 20.57 -4.85
CA GLN A 59 -5.30 21.34 -3.69
C GLN A 59 -4.12 22.25 -4.03
N GLY A 60 -3.50 22.08 -5.20
CA GLY A 60 -2.33 22.82 -5.63
C GLY A 60 -1.03 22.41 -4.92
N LEU A 61 0.07 23.04 -5.34
CA LEU A 61 1.43 22.67 -4.94
C LEU A 61 1.66 22.70 -3.43
N TRP A 62 1.23 23.74 -2.74
CA TRP A 62 1.61 23.94 -1.33
C TRP A 62 0.90 22.97 -0.39
N ALA A 63 -0.41 22.78 -0.60
CA ALA A 63 -1.21 21.90 0.26
C ALA A 63 -0.92 20.43 -0.06
N ALA A 64 -0.99 20.03 -1.34
CA ALA A 64 -0.67 18.65 -1.73
C ALA A 64 0.81 18.31 -1.51
N GLY A 65 1.73 19.20 -1.89
CA GLY A 65 3.18 19.00 -1.68
C GLY A 65 3.56 18.96 -0.20
N GLY A 66 2.92 19.80 0.63
CA GLY A 66 3.09 19.76 2.08
C GLY A 66 2.60 18.45 2.69
N ALA A 67 1.43 17.96 2.27
CA ALA A 67 0.89 16.68 2.70
C ALA A 67 1.80 15.51 2.27
N LEU A 68 2.30 15.52 1.03
CA LEU A 68 3.24 14.52 0.53
C LEU A 68 4.53 14.50 1.36
N MET A 69 5.16 15.65 1.59
CA MET A 69 6.36 15.71 2.43
C MET A 69 6.09 15.25 3.87
N LEU A 70 4.92 15.58 4.43
CA LEU A 70 4.53 15.11 5.75
C LEU A 70 4.41 13.57 5.78
N GLY A 71 3.81 12.97 4.76
CA GLY A 71 3.70 11.51 4.61
C GLY A 71 5.05 10.82 4.57
N THR A 72 5.96 11.34 3.74
CA THR A 72 7.35 10.88 3.68
C THR A 72 8.02 10.95 5.05
N VAL A 73 7.95 12.10 5.74
CA VAL A 73 8.57 12.27 7.06
C VAL A 73 7.97 11.32 8.09
N VAL A 74 6.65 11.15 8.12
CA VAL A 74 5.99 10.22 9.06
C VAL A 74 6.46 8.79 8.82
N TYR A 75 6.50 8.34 7.57
CA TYR A 75 7.01 7.01 7.25
C TYR A 75 8.48 6.86 7.67
N VAL A 76 9.36 7.75 7.21
CA VAL A 76 10.81 7.65 7.48
C VAL A 76 11.10 7.64 8.98
N VAL A 77 10.43 8.50 9.76
CA VAL A 77 10.62 8.54 11.22
C VAL A 77 10.11 7.26 11.86
N ALA A 78 8.93 6.78 11.48
CA ALA A 78 8.37 5.55 12.04
C ALA A 78 9.20 4.32 11.66
N ASP A 79 9.62 4.21 10.40
CA ASP A 79 10.51 3.17 9.92
C ASP A 79 11.85 3.21 10.67
N ARG A 80 12.45 4.40 10.83
CA ARG A 80 13.68 4.56 11.61
C ARG A 80 13.54 4.14 13.06
N VAL A 81 12.39 4.40 13.69
CA VAL A 81 12.10 3.92 15.05
C VAL A 81 12.01 2.39 15.08
N ILE A 82 11.31 1.79 14.10
CA ILE A 82 11.18 0.34 13.97
C ILE A 82 12.55 -0.33 13.75
N GLU A 83 13.38 0.21 12.86
CA GLU A 83 14.76 -0.23 12.62
C GLU A 83 15.59 -0.24 13.89
N ASN A 84 15.55 0.85 14.66
CA ASN A 84 16.32 0.97 15.91
C ASN A 84 15.85 -0.01 16.99
N MET A 85 14.55 -0.34 17.01
CA MET A 85 13.98 -1.25 18.00
C MET A 85 14.15 -2.73 17.63
N LEU A 86 14.04 -3.07 16.34
CA LEU A 86 13.91 -4.45 15.87
C LEU A 86 15.11 -4.94 15.05
N GLY A 87 16.01 -4.05 14.63
CA GLY A 87 17.21 -4.39 13.87
C GLY A 87 16.87 -5.23 12.61
N PRO A 88 17.47 -6.41 12.41
CA PRO A 88 17.20 -7.26 11.24
C PRO A 88 15.73 -7.69 11.07
N ALA A 89 14.90 -7.61 12.12
CA ALA A 89 13.48 -7.95 12.06
C ALA A 89 12.59 -6.78 11.58
N ALA A 90 13.17 -5.60 11.32
CA ALA A 90 12.42 -4.39 10.99
C ALA A 90 11.71 -4.44 9.63
N LEU A 91 12.32 -5.07 8.61
CA LEU A 91 11.81 -5.05 7.23
C LEU A 91 10.35 -5.49 7.10
N GLY A 92 9.95 -6.55 7.80
CA GLY A 92 8.55 -7.01 7.78
C GLY A 92 7.58 -5.96 8.34
N TRP A 93 7.98 -5.28 9.41
CA TRP A 93 7.20 -4.22 10.03
C TRP A 93 7.19 -2.92 9.22
N ALA A 94 8.31 -2.58 8.58
CA ALA A 94 8.43 -1.45 7.66
C ALA A 94 7.45 -1.58 6.49
N LEU A 95 7.38 -2.78 5.89
CA LEU A 95 6.45 -3.09 4.80
C LEU A 95 4.98 -3.14 5.28
N MET A 96 4.72 -3.67 6.47
CA MET A 96 3.37 -3.61 7.07
C MET A 96 2.91 -2.17 7.32
N LEU A 97 3.83 -1.32 7.81
CA LEU A 97 3.56 0.09 8.04
C LEU A 97 3.29 0.80 6.72
N GLY A 98 4.08 0.52 5.68
CA GLY A 98 3.85 0.99 4.31
C GLY A 98 2.44 0.66 3.83
N ALA A 99 2.08 -0.62 3.88
CA ALA A 99 0.76 -1.11 3.48
C ALA A 99 -0.39 -0.43 4.24
N LEU A 100 -0.19 -0.09 5.52
CA LEU A 100 -1.19 0.62 6.31
C LEU A 100 -1.27 2.11 5.92
N LEU A 101 -0.13 2.78 5.74
CA LEU A 101 -0.08 4.20 5.42
C LEU A 101 -0.57 4.51 4.00
N ASP A 102 -0.39 3.58 3.07
CA ASP A 102 -0.92 3.68 1.71
C ASP A 102 -2.38 3.18 1.63
N GLY A 103 -2.64 2.03 2.27
CA GLY A 103 -3.95 1.39 2.24
C GLY A 103 -5.05 2.25 2.87
N VAL A 104 -4.79 3.00 3.95
CA VAL A 104 -5.82 3.86 4.56
C VAL A 104 -6.33 4.92 3.56
N PRO A 105 -5.47 5.73 2.92
CA PRO A 105 -5.83 6.64 1.85
C PRO A 105 -6.58 6.00 0.67
N GLU A 106 -6.09 4.88 0.13
CA GLU A 106 -6.75 4.19 -0.99
C GLU A 106 -8.15 3.69 -0.63
N ASN A 107 -8.30 3.10 0.56
CA ASN A 107 -9.59 2.62 1.06
C ASN A 107 -10.54 3.79 1.38
N ALA A 108 -10.01 4.96 1.79
CA ALA A 108 -10.81 6.16 1.97
C ALA A 108 -11.33 6.69 0.63
N ALA A 109 -10.49 6.77 -0.40
CA ALA A 109 -10.89 7.17 -1.75
C ALA A 109 -11.92 6.20 -2.36
N LEU A 110 -11.76 4.89 -2.12
CA LEU A 110 -12.76 3.89 -2.48
C LEU A 110 -14.11 4.17 -1.79
N GLY A 111 -14.09 4.50 -0.50
CA GLY A 111 -15.28 4.82 0.28
C GLY A 111 -16.06 6.03 -0.24
N THR A 112 -15.37 7.12 -0.62
CA THR A 112 -16.03 8.31 -1.17
C THR A 112 -16.55 8.07 -2.59
N THR A 113 -15.84 7.31 -3.41
CA THR A 113 -16.29 6.93 -4.76
C THR A 113 -17.58 6.10 -4.68
N LEU A 114 -17.66 5.17 -3.73
CA LEU A 114 -18.87 4.39 -3.48
C LEU A 114 -20.04 5.24 -2.96
N ALA A 115 -19.77 6.22 -2.11
CA ALA A 115 -20.80 7.15 -1.62
C ALA A 115 -21.35 8.03 -2.75
N ALA A 116 -20.51 8.48 -3.68
CA ALA A 116 -20.89 9.26 -4.85
C ALA A 116 -21.67 8.45 -5.91
N GLY A 117 -21.73 7.12 -5.78
CA GLY A 117 -22.43 6.24 -6.72
C GLY A 117 -21.75 6.10 -8.08
N SER A 118 -20.52 6.60 -8.25
CA SER A 118 -19.74 6.56 -9.49
C SER A 118 -19.05 5.22 -9.75
N GLY A 119 -19.26 4.23 -8.88
CA GLY A 119 -18.63 2.92 -8.96
C GLY A 119 -17.37 2.86 -8.08
N GLY A 120 -16.41 2.02 -8.44
CA GLY A 120 -15.18 1.85 -7.66
C GLY A 120 -14.41 0.58 -8.00
N ILE A 121 -14.87 -0.19 -9.00
CA ILE A 121 -14.30 -1.48 -9.35
C ILE A 121 -12.88 -1.36 -9.91
N VAL A 122 -12.59 -0.27 -10.62
CA VAL A 122 -11.24 0.01 -11.17
C VAL A 122 -10.26 0.24 -10.02
N LEU A 123 -10.57 1.18 -9.12
CA LEU A 123 -9.76 1.44 -7.92
C LEU A 123 -9.66 0.19 -7.04
N LEU A 124 -10.75 -0.55 -6.85
CA LEU A 124 -10.73 -1.82 -6.11
C LEU A 124 -9.72 -2.81 -6.68
N VAL A 125 -9.71 -2.98 -8.01
CA VAL A 125 -8.80 -3.90 -8.69
C VAL A 125 -7.36 -3.40 -8.62
N ALA A 126 -7.12 -2.09 -8.79
CA ALA A 126 -5.79 -1.50 -8.66
C ALA A 126 -5.19 -1.76 -7.27
N VAL A 127 -5.94 -1.42 -6.21
CA VAL A 127 -5.58 -1.65 -4.81
C VAL A 127 -5.34 -3.14 -4.53
N ALA A 128 -6.24 -4.00 -5.00
CA ALA A 128 -6.13 -5.45 -4.83
C ALA A 128 -4.84 -6.02 -5.46
N VAL A 129 -4.46 -5.53 -6.64
CA VAL A 129 -3.26 -5.98 -7.36
C VAL A 129 -1.99 -5.48 -6.66
N GLY A 130 -1.97 -4.25 -6.15
CA GLY A 130 -0.84 -3.68 -5.39
C GLY A 130 -0.61 -4.37 -4.05
N ASN A 131 -1.68 -4.72 -3.34
CA ASN A 131 -1.63 -5.32 -2.01
C ASN A 131 -1.01 -6.72 -1.97
N ILE A 132 -1.12 -7.51 -3.05
CA ILE A 132 -0.62 -8.90 -3.05
C ILE A 132 0.91 -8.95 -2.94
N PRO A 133 1.69 -8.33 -3.85
CA PRO A 133 3.15 -8.37 -3.77
C PRO A 133 3.70 -7.83 -2.45
N GLU A 134 3.13 -6.73 -1.94
CA GLU A 134 3.55 -6.10 -0.69
C GLU A 134 3.29 -7.02 0.51
N ALA A 135 2.09 -7.61 0.60
CA ALA A 135 1.77 -8.52 1.69
C ALA A 135 2.59 -9.81 1.64
N VAL A 136 2.86 -10.36 0.46
CA VAL A 136 3.76 -11.52 0.30
C VAL A 136 5.16 -11.17 0.83
N ALA A 137 5.70 -10.02 0.42
CA ALA A 137 7.04 -9.58 0.79
C ALA A 137 7.16 -9.29 2.29
N GLY A 138 6.27 -8.48 2.85
CA GLY A 138 6.30 -8.13 4.26
C GLY A 138 6.07 -9.33 5.16
N ALA A 139 5.13 -10.22 4.80
CA ALA A 139 4.86 -11.42 5.60
C ALA A 139 5.99 -12.46 5.52
N ALA A 140 6.65 -12.62 4.37
CA ALA A 140 7.84 -13.47 4.24
C ALA A 140 8.99 -12.97 5.12
N SER A 141 9.20 -11.65 5.16
CA SER A 141 10.22 -11.00 5.99
C SER A 141 9.96 -11.12 7.50
N MET A 142 8.70 -11.35 7.91
CA MET A 142 8.35 -11.57 9.32
C MET A 142 8.66 -12.98 9.84
N ARG A 143 8.89 -13.98 8.96
CA ARG A 143 9.09 -15.38 9.37
C ARG A 143 10.31 -15.61 10.26
N SER A 144 11.33 -14.77 10.15
CA SER A 144 12.57 -14.87 10.92
C SER A 144 12.39 -14.42 12.38
N ALA A 145 11.38 -13.59 12.65
CA ALA A 145 11.18 -12.92 13.94
C ALA A 145 9.86 -13.27 14.63
N LEU A 146 8.85 -13.71 13.89
CA LEU A 146 7.50 -13.95 14.40
C LEU A 146 7.01 -15.37 14.05
N SER A 147 6.11 -15.88 14.88
CA SER A 147 5.35 -17.09 14.55
C SER A 147 4.40 -16.81 13.38
N HIS A 148 4.09 -17.84 12.59
CA HIS A 148 3.14 -17.74 11.47
C HIS A 148 1.78 -17.19 11.93
N ARG A 149 1.32 -17.60 13.13
CA ARG A 149 0.06 -17.12 13.71
C ARG A 149 0.13 -15.63 14.06
N SER A 150 1.23 -15.20 14.67
CA SER A 150 1.43 -13.79 15.03
C SER A 150 1.45 -12.91 13.78
N ALA A 151 2.23 -13.28 12.76
CA ALA A 151 2.31 -12.53 11.51
C ALA A 151 0.95 -12.50 10.79
N LEU A 152 0.24 -13.63 10.68
CA LEU A 152 -1.12 -13.67 10.11
C LEU A 152 -2.12 -12.80 10.88
N LEU A 153 -2.03 -12.77 12.21
CA LEU A 153 -2.90 -11.92 13.03
C LEU A 153 -2.63 -10.44 12.78
N ILE A 154 -1.38 -10.02 12.64
CA ILE A 154 -1.07 -8.61 12.36
C ILE A 154 -1.63 -8.21 10.98
N TRP A 155 -1.36 -9.01 9.94
CA TRP A 155 -1.90 -8.75 8.59
C TRP A 155 -3.43 -8.82 8.57
N GLY A 156 -4.04 -9.72 9.34
CA GLY A 156 -5.49 -9.82 9.49
C GLY A 156 -6.10 -8.60 10.18
N VAL A 157 -5.45 -8.08 11.23
CA VAL A 157 -5.85 -6.82 11.88
C VAL A 157 -5.74 -5.66 10.90
N THR A 158 -4.63 -5.54 10.17
CA THR A 158 -4.46 -4.52 9.12
C THR A 158 -5.58 -4.61 8.09
N ALA A 159 -5.86 -5.81 7.56
CA ALA A 159 -6.94 -6.04 6.61
C ALA A 159 -8.30 -5.58 7.15
N VAL A 160 -8.64 -5.94 8.39
CA VAL A 160 -9.90 -5.52 9.03
C VAL A 160 -9.96 -3.99 9.23
N LEU A 161 -8.86 -3.36 9.62
CA LEU A 161 -8.77 -1.91 9.75
C LEU A 161 -9.03 -1.21 8.41
N LEU A 162 -8.46 -1.72 7.31
CA LEU A 162 -8.69 -1.16 5.97
C LEU A 162 -10.14 -1.32 5.51
N VAL A 163 -10.79 -2.47 5.78
CA VAL A 163 -12.24 -2.63 5.55
C VAL A 163 -13.03 -1.59 6.34
N ALA A 164 -12.68 -1.39 7.61
CA ALA A 164 -13.35 -0.42 8.46
C ALA A 164 -13.21 1.01 7.91
N VAL A 165 -12.05 1.36 7.35
CA VAL A 165 -11.84 2.66 6.68
C VAL A 165 -12.83 2.85 5.54
N VAL A 166 -12.98 1.87 4.63
CA VAL A 166 -13.97 1.97 3.53
C VAL A 166 -15.37 2.19 4.08
N VAL A 167 -15.78 1.40 5.05
CA VAL A 167 -17.14 1.46 5.62
C VAL A 167 -17.40 2.80 6.31
N VAL A 168 -16.48 3.25 7.15
CA VAL A 168 -16.59 4.53 7.87
C VAL A 168 -16.61 5.69 6.89
N VAL A 169 -15.67 5.74 5.94
CA VAL A 169 -15.61 6.83 4.96
C VAL A 169 -16.84 6.86 4.07
N THR A 170 -17.36 5.70 3.64
CA THR A 170 -18.62 5.65 2.88
C THR A 170 -19.80 6.16 3.72
N ALA A 171 -19.85 5.83 5.02
CA ALA A 171 -20.95 6.21 5.90
C ALA A 171 -20.97 7.70 6.26
N PHE A 172 -19.80 8.33 6.30
CA PHE A 172 -19.62 9.74 6.69
C PHE A 172 -19.16 10.63 5.54
N ALA A 173 -19.28 10.18 4.29
CA ALA A 173 -18.77 10.88 3.11
C ALA A 173 -19.29 12.33 3.01
N ASP A 174 -20.59 12.54 3.25
CA ASP A 174 -21.23 13.87 3.20
C ASP A 174 -20.72 14.83 4.29
N SER A 175 -20.04 14.32 5.31
CA SER A 175 -19.49 15.09 6.43
C SER A 175 -17.99 15.37 6.29
N LEU A 176 -17.33 14.81 5.26
CA LEU A 176 -15.91 15.00 5.03
C LEU A 176 -15.67 16.34 4.31
N PRO A 177 -14.65 17.11 4.72
CA PRO A 177 -14.21 18.27 3.96
C PRO A 177 -13.79 17.87 2.55
N GLU A 178 -14.10 18.70 1.55
CA GLU A 178 -13.72 18.47 0.14
C GLU A 178 -12.20 18.27 -0.02
N ALA A 179 -11.39 18.96 0.80
CA ALA A 179 -9.94 18.83 0.81
C ALA A 179 -9.41 17.57 1.54
N GLY A 180 -10.25 16.85 2.30
CA GLY A 180 -9.81 15.77 3.19
C GLY A 180 -9.17 14.60 2.44
N ILE A 181 -9.88 14.04 1.45
CA ILE A 181 -9.39 12.88 0.69
C ILE A 181 -8.16 13.23 -0.16
N PRO A 182 -8.16 14.32 -0.96
CA PRO A 182 -6.98 14.74 -1.72
C PRO A 182 -5.71 14.87 -0.86
N LEU A 183 -5.82 15.51 0.32
CA LEU A 183 -4.65 15.68 1.20
C LEU A 183 -4.19 14.37 1.83
N ILE A 184 -5.12 13.49 2.20
CA ILE A 184 -4.80 12.15 2.72
C ILE A 184 -4.14 11.29 1.61
N GLN A 185 -4.57 11.39 0.36
CA GLN A 185 -3.95 10.73 -0.79
C GLN A 185 -2.54 11.28 -1.08
N ALA A 186 -2.35 12.60 -1.05
CA ALA A 186 -1.02 13.18 -1.20
C ALA A 186 -0.07 12.71 -0.09
N PHE A 187 -0.55 12.64 1.15
CA PHE A 187 0.19 12.07 2.28
C PHE A 187 0.56 10.60 2.03
N ALA A 188 -0.40 9.78 1.56
CA ALA A 188 -0.16 8.40 1.13
C ALA A 188 0.99 8.33 0.13
N GLY A 189 0.92 9.14 -0.92
CA GLY A 189 1.90 9.14 -1.99
C GLY A 189 3.31 9.43 -1.48
N GLY A 190 3.43 10.31 -0.48
CA GLY A 190 4.71 10.58 0.19
C GLY A 190 5.23 9.40 1.01
N ALA A 191 4.35 8.72 1.75
CA ALA A 191 4.71 7.51 2.48
C ALA A 191 5.12 6.38 1.51
N THR A 192 4.38 6.17 0.43
CA THR A 192 4.67 5.15 -0.59
C THR A 192 6.00 5.41 -1.29
N ILE A 193 6.32 6.67 -1.66
CA ILE A 193 7.66 7.02 -2.17
C ILE A 193 8.75 6.60 -1.20
N ALA A 194 8.55 6.85 0.10
CA ALA A 194 9.52 6.49 1.12
C ALA A 194 9.65 4.97 1.29
N VAL A 195 8.54 4.22 1.30
CA VAL A 195 8.52 2.74 1.31
C VAL A 195 9.30 2.16 0.14
N ILE A 196 9.07 2.70 -1.07
CA ILE A 196 9.76 2.26 -2.28
C ILE A 196 11.27 2.49 -2.14
N ALA A 197 11.67 3.68 -1.67
CA ALA A 197 13.06 4.10 -1.60
C ALA A 197 13.84 3.41 -0.47
N ASP A 198 13.27 3.31 0.72
CA ASP A 198 13.97 2.85 1.93
C ASP A 198 13.90 1.32 2.09
N SER A 199 12.81 0.70 1.65
CA SER A 199 12.55 -0.73 1.91
C SER A 199 12.49 -1.59 0.63
N LEU A 200 11.53 -1.35 -0.27
CA LEU A 200 11.23 -2.29 -1.36
C LEU A 200 12.35 -2.37 -2.40
N MET A 201 12.82 -1.25 -2.92
CA MET A 201 13.87 -1.25 -3.95
C MET A 201 15.19 -1.79 -3.43
N PRO A 202 15.73 -1.33 -2.27
CA PRO A 202 16.97 -1.86 -1.73
C PRO A 202 16.93 -3.39 -1.54
N GLU A 203 15.82 -3.91 -1.02
CA GLU A 203 15.65 -5.35 -0.80
C GLU A 203 15.52 -6.12 -2.11
N ALA A 204 14.74 -5.62 -3.07
CA ALA A 204 14.61 -6.23 -4.39
C ALA A 204 15.97 -6.31 -5.10
N TYR A 205 16.78 -5.26 -5.07
CA TYR A 205 18.12 -5.26 -5.66
C TYR A 205 19.07 -6.25 -4.97
N ARG A 206 19.00 -6.37 -3.65
CA ARG A 206 19.84 -7.28 -2.86
C ARG A 206 19.60 -8.74 -3.22
N GLU A 207 18.35 -9.13 -3.43
CA GLU A 207 17.96 -10.54 -3.64
C GLU A 207 17.71 -10.91 -5.11
N GLY A 208 17.44 -9.95 -5.99
CA GLY A 208 17.08 -10.17 -7.39
C GLY A 208 18.20 -9.90 -8.40
N GLY A 209 19.04 -8.89 -8.18
CA GLY A 209 20.10 -8.52 -9.12
C GLY A 209 19.58 -7.83 -10.39
N TRP A 210 20.08 -8.21 -11.57
CA TRP A 210 19.96 -7.41 -12.81
C TRP A 210 18.55 -7.30 -13.39
N TRP A 211 17.67 -8.29 -13.14
CA TRP A 211 16.35 -8.36 -13.76
C TRP A 211 15.26 -7.62 -12.94
N VAL A 212 15.63 -7.09 -11.77
CA VAL A 212 14.76 -6.25 -10.91
C VAL A 212 14.15 -5.09 -11.70
N GLY A 213 14.95 -4.40 -12.52
CA GLY A 213 14.46 -3.30 -13.35
C GLY A 213 13.39 -3.72 -14.35
N ILE A 214 13.46 -4.94 -14.89
CA ILE A 214 12.42 -5.47 -15.80
C ILE A 214 11.12 -5.66 -15.03
N CYS A 215 11.16 -6.29 -13.86
CA CYS A 215 9.98 -6.49 -13.03
C CYS A 215 9.36 -5.17 -12.55
N THR A 216 10.17 -4.18 -12.20
CA THR A 216 9.68 -2.83 -11.89
C THR A 216 8.99 -2.19 -13.08
N SER A 217 9.59 -2.22 -14.28
CA SER A 217 8.94 -1.68 -15.48
C SER A 217 7.64 -2.40 -15.82
N LEU A 218 7.58 -3.72 -15.60
CA LEU A 218 6.39 -4.53 -15.83
C LEU A 218 5.29 -4.19 -14.83
N GLY A 219 5.64 -4.04 -13.55
CA GLY A 219 4.70 -3.62 -12.51
C GLY A 219 4.10 -2.25 -12.80
N PHE A 220 4.95 -1.29 -13.18
CA PHE A 220 4.50 0.03 -13.61
C PHE A 220 3.55 -0.08 -14.81
N LEU A 221 3.93 -0.81 -15.86
CA LEU A 221 3.11 -0.96 -17.06
C LEU A 221 1.76 -1.60 -16.77
N VAL A 222 1.72 -2.65 -15.95
CA VAL A 222 0.47 -3.33 -15.58
C VAL A 222 -0.42 -2.41 -14.76
N ALA A 223 0.12 -1.75 -13.73
CA ALA A 223 -0.66 -0.83 -12.91
C ALA A 223 -1.18 0.35 -13.73
N PHE A 224 -0.32 0.96 -14.54
CA PHE A 224 -0.71 2.06 -15.43
C PHE A 224 -1.78 1.63 -16.43
N ALA A 225 -1.68 0.44 -17.03
CA ALA A 225 -2.68 -0.08 -17.97
C ALA A 225 -4.02 -0.44 -17.30
N LEU A 226 -4.03 -0.74 -15.99
CA LEU A 226 -5.24 -0.98 -15.22
C LEU A 226 -5.91 0.32 -14.76
N GLY A 227 -5.11 1.37 -14.50
CA GLY A 227 -5.58 2.69 -14.07
C GLY A 227 -5.87 3.68 -15.22
N ALA A 228 -5.45 3.39 -16.44
CA ALA A 228 -5.71 4.18 -17.66
C ALA A 228 -7.07 3.86 -18.30
#